data_AF-A0A7S2QKG7-F1
#
_entry.id   AF-A0A7S2QKG7-F1
#
_cell.length_a   1.000
_cell.length_b   1.000
_cell.length_c   1.000
_cell.angle_alpha   90.00
_cell.angle_beta   90.00
_cell.angle_gamma   90.00
#
_symmetry.space_group_name_H-M   'P 1'
#
loop_
_entity.id
_entity.type
_entity.pdbx_description
1 polymer ?
#
loop_
_entity_poly.entity_id
_entity_poly.type
_entity_poly.pdbx_seq_one_letter_code
_entity_poly.pdbx_strand_id
1 'polypeptide(L)'
;KEEQRARGLFYGLWIPDLFMQRVKDNAEWTLFCPNEAFDEETGKGLIDVWGDEFERLYSKMEAAGKGAKTVKAQQLWFRVLESQMETGTPYMLYKDHANRKSNQQNLGTIHSSNLCTEIIEYTSADEVAVCNLASIALPAFAPTGSGDYDFQGLYEVTRVATRNLNRVIDRNHYPVEEARRSNMRHRPIGLGVQGLPGAVLLF
;
A
#
# COMPACT_ATOMS: atom_id res chain seq x y z
N LYS A 1 29.98 6.81 -8.16
CA LYS A 1 29.63 5.79 -7.13
C LYS A 1 28.62 6.34 -6.12
N GLU A 2 28.83 7.54 -5.55
CA GLU A 2 27.84 8.16 -4.67
C GLU A 2 26.60 8.70 -5.42
N GLU A 3 26.79 9.19 -6.64
CA GLU A 3 25.70 9.66 -7.53
C GLU A 3 24.63 8.60 -7.88
N GLN A 4 24.90 7.31 -7.62
CA GLN A 4 23.97 6.20 -7.86
C GLN A 4 23.26 5.75 -6.58
N ARG A 5 23.36 6.51 -5.48
CA ARG A 5 22.85 6.15 -4.15
C ARG A 5 21.98 7.28 -3.61
N ALA A 6 20.82 6.91 -3.07
CA ALA A 6 19.96 7.81 -2.32
C ALA A 6 19.62 7.18 -0.96
N ARG A 7 20.60 7.17 -0.04
CA ARG A 7 20.47 6.50 1.28
C ARG A 7 19.50 7.20 2.23
N GLY A 8 19.14 8.45 1.95
CA GLY A 8 18.13 9.20 2.73
C GLY A 8 16.68 8.84 2.37
N LEU A 9 16.46 7.91 1.45
CA LEU A 9 15.13 7.47 1.01
C LEU A 9 14.84 6.04 1.47
N PHE A 10 13.55 5.75 1.61
CA PHE A 10 13.02 4.41 1.81
C PHE A 10 12.42 3.89 0.50
N TYR A 11 12.56 2.59 0.24
CA TYR A 11 12.12 1.97 -1.00
C TYR A 11 11.00 0.97 -0.73
N GLY A 12 9.94 1.02 -1.54
CA GLY A 12 8.85 0.06 -1.54
C GLY A 12 8.51 -0.39 -2.96
N LEU A 13 8.12 -1.65 -3.11
CA LEU A 13 7.66 -2.21 -4.38
C LEU A 13 6.15 -2.36 -4.38
N TRP A 14 5.52 -1.89 -5.45
CA TRP A 14 4.10 -2.05 -5.74
C TRP A 14 3.92 -3.15 -6.79
N ILE A 15 3.70 -4.37 -6.33
CA ILE A 15 3.91 -5.60 -7.09
C ILE A 15 2.57 -6.12 -7.64
N PRO A 16 2.40 -6.26 -8.96
CA PRO A 16 1.24 -6.93 -9.54
C PRO A 16 1.32 -8.45 -9.35
N ASP A 17 0.16 -9.10 -9.23
CA ASP A 17 0.01 -10.56 -9.08
C ASP A 17 0.71 -11.27 -10.26
N LEU A 18 0.60 -10.73 -11.47
CA LEU A 18 1.27 -11.25 -12.68
C LEU A 18 2.78 -11.41 -12.51
N PHE A 19 3.46 -10.47 -11.85
CA PHE A 19 4.91 -10.58 -11.63
C PHE A 19 5.23 -11.81 -10.78
N MET A 20 4.49 -12.01 -9.69
CA MET A 20 4.68 -13.16 -8.81
C MET A 20 4.36 -14.48 -9.52
N GLN A 21 3.33 -14.49 -10.37
CA GLN A 21 3.02 -15.66 -11.22
C GLN A 21 4.19 -15.97 -12.16
N ARG A 22 4.76 -14.97 -12.84
CA ARG A 22 5.91 -15.18 -13.73
C ARG A 22 7.19 -15.59 -13.01
N VAL A 23 7.42 -15.12 -11.79
CA VAL A 23 8.53 -15.60 -10.93
C VAL A 23 8.36 -17.09 -10.63
N LYS A 24 7.15 -17.50 -10.23
CA LYS A 24 6.81 -18.90 -9.91
C LYS A 24 7.00 -19.82 -11.10
N ASP A 25 6.56 -19.40 -12.28
CA ASP A 25 6.61 -20.20 -13.51
C ASP A 25 7.98 -20.12 -14.23
N ASN A 26 8.96 -19.41 -13.66
CA ASN A 26 10.24 -19.12 -14.31
C ASN A 26 10.11 -18.50 -15.72
N ALA A 27 9.08 -17.66 -15.87
CA ALA A 27 8.76 -16.98 -17.12
C ALA A 27 9.60 -15.70 -17.29
N GLU A 28 9.39 -15.04 -18.43
CA GLU A 28 10.05 -13.77 -18.76
C GLU A 28 9.24 -12.59 -18.24
N TRP A 29 9.93 -11.51 -17.88
CA TRP A 29 9.33 -10.26 -17.44
C TRP A 29 9.87 -9.12 -18.31
N THR A 30 8.96 -8.34 -18.87
CA THR A 30 9.26 -7.20 -19.72
C THR A 30 9.24 -5.90 -18.90
N LEU A 31 10.29 -5.11 -19.05
CA LEU A 31 10.45 -3.78 -18.48
C LEU A 31 10.01 -2.75 -19.51
N PHE A 32 9.20 -1.79 -19.07
CA PHE A 32 8.57 -0.80 -19.92
C PHE A 32 9.00 0.62 -19.52
N CYS A 33 9.09 1.51 -20.52
CA CYS A 33 9.14 2.94 -20.29
C CYS A 33 7.71 3.47 -20.18
N PRO A 34 7.29 4.12 -19.07
CA PRO A 34 5.90 4.57 -18.91
C PRO A 34 5.50 5.65 -19.93
N ASN A 35 6.46 6.37 -20.52
CA ASN A 35 6.22 7.34 -21.58
C ASN A 35 5.93 6.69 -22.94
N GLU A 36 6.30 5.43 -23.13
CA GLU A 36 6.16 4.71 -24.41
C GLU A 36 5.06 3.64 -24.34
N ALA A 37 4.90 3.01 -23.18
CA ALA A 37 3.99 1.91 -22.93
C ALA A 37 2.74 2.36 -22.16
N PHE A 38 1.86 3.04 -22.88
CA PHE A 38 0.51 3.41 -22.43
C PHE A 38 -0.50 3.10 -23.54
N ASP A 39 -1.76 2.96 -23.14
CA ASP A 39 -2.87 2.76 -24.06
C ASP A 39 -3.26 4.10 -24.71
N GLU A 40 -3.07 4.21 -26.03
CA GLU A 40 -3.28 5.47 -26.76
C GLU A 40 -4.75 5.89 -26.86
N GLU A 41 -5.69 4.94 -26.73
CA GLU A 41 -7.12 5.24 -26.81
C GLU A 41 -7.65 5.80 -25.49
N THR A 42 -7.20 5.22 -24.37
CA THR A 42 -7.65 5.58 -23.03
C THR A 42 -6.74 6.56 -22.30
N GLY A 43 -5.51 6.74 -22.79
CA GLY A 43 -4.45 7.52 -22.14
C GLY A 43 -3.88 6.87 -20.86
N LYS A 44 -4.32 5.65 -20.51
CA LYS A 44 -3.91 4.98 -19.27
C LYS A 44 -2.61 4.20 -19.44
N GLY A 45 -1.73 4.30 -18.45
CA GLY A 45 -0.54 3.48 -18.30
C GLY A 45 -0.77 2.24 -17.46
N LEU A 46 0.27 1.41 -17.35
CA LEU A 46 0.28 0.21 -16.50
C LEU A 46 0.09 0.52 -15.00
N ILE A 47 0.40 1.75 -14.57
CA ILE A 47 0.20 2.16 -13.17
C ILE A 47 -1.29 2.38 -12.86
N ASP A 48 -2.08 2.81 -13.85
CA ASP A 48 -3.47 3.26 -13.71
C ASP A 48 -4.50 2.13 -13.72
N VAL A 49 -4.07 0.88 -13.91
CA VAL A 49 -4.92 -0.32 -13.98
C VAL A 49 -4.39 -1.43 -13.08
N TRP A 50 -5.23 -2.34 -12.60
CA TRP A 50 -4.85 -3.44 -11.71
C TRP A 50 -5.58 -4.75 -12.05
N GLY A 51 -5.11 -5.88 -11.52
CA GLY A 51 -5.70 -7.21 -11.74
C GLY A 51 -5.78 -7.57 -13.22
N ASP A 52 -6.91 -8.16 -13.64
CA ASP A 52 -7.12 -8.63 -15.02
C ASP A 52 -6.95 -7.51 -16.08
N GLU A 53 -7.27 -6.26 -15.74
CA GLU A 53 -7.07 -5.13 -16.66
C GLU A 53 -5.58 -4.84 -16.84
N PHE A 54 -4.80 -4.90 -15.77
CA PHE A 54 -3.34 -4.81 -15.84
C PHE A 54 -2.74 -5.95 -16.68
N GLU A 55 -3.18 -7.19 -16.46
CA GLU A 55 -2.65 -8.34 -17.20
C GLU A 55 -2.90 -8.21 -18.71
N ARG A 56 -4.13 -7.86 -19.10
CA ARG A 56 -4.48 -7.63 -20.51
C ARG A 56 -3.66 -6.50 -21.11
N LEU A 57 -3.52 -5.38 -20.42
CA LEU A 57 -2.78 -4.24 -20.92
C LEU A 57 -1.28 -4.57 -21.05
N TYR A 58 -0.71 -5.21 -20.03
CA TYR A 58 0.69 -5.64 -20.02
C TYR A 58 1.00 -6.57 -21.20
N SER A 59 0.18 -7.61 -21.40
CA SER A 59 0.35 -8.54 -22.53
C SER A 59 0.13 -7.88 -23.89
N LYS A 60 -0.81 -6.92 -24.01
CA LYS A 60 -0.99 -6.12 -25.23
C LYS A 60 0.27 -5.31 -25.54
N MET A 61 0.90 -4.69 -24.54
CA MET A 61 2.12 -3.91 -24.71
C MET A 61 3.34 -4.78 -25.07
N GLU A 62 3.43 -5.98 -24.50
CA GLU A 62 4.44 -6.98 -24.91
C GLU A 62 4.27 -7.37 -26.38
N ALA A 63 3.04 -7.74 -26.79
CA ALA A 63 2.75 -8.15 -28.16
C ALA A 63 2.97 -7.01 -29.18
N ALA A 64 2.74 -5.77 -28.77
CA ALA A 64 3.01 -4.58 -29.59
C ALA A 64 4.51 -4.21 -29.68
N GLY A 65 5.40 -4.94 -28.99
CA GLY A 65 6.84 -4.66 -29.01
C GLY A 65 7.23 -3.35 -28.30
N LYS A 66 6.38 -2.81 -27.42
CA LYS A 66 6.65 -1.58 -26.65
C LYS A 66 7.56 -1.81 -25.44
N GLY A 67 8.11 -3.02 -25.28
CA GLY A 67 9.01 -3.39 -24.20
C GLY A 67 10.43 -2.87 -24.42
N ALA A 68 11.01 -2.21 -23.41
CA ALA A 68 12.37 -1.69 -23.49
C ALA A 68 13.41 -2.82 -23.27
N LYS A 69 13.11 -3.77 -22.39
CA LYS A 69 14.00 -4.90 -22.08
C LYS A 69 13.23 -6.07 -21.48
N THR A 70 13.49 -7.28 -21.94
CA THR A 70 12.94 -8.51 -21.36
C THR A 70 14.03 -9.28 -20.60
N VAL A 71 13.70 -9.75 -19.40
CA VAL A 71 14.60 -10.51 -18.50
C VAL A 71 13.88 -11.73 -17.95
N LYS A 72 14.58 -12.67 -17.32
CA LYS A 72 13.90 -13.72 -16.54
C LYS A 72 13.33 -13.11 -15.27
N ALA A 73 12.06 -13.40 -14.96
CA ALA A 73 11.39 -12.85 -13.78
C ALA A 73 12.15 -13.20 -12.48
N GLN A 74 12.68 -14.44 -12.40
CA GLN A 74 13.49 -14.87 -11.26
C GLN A 74 14.80 -14.08 -11.11
N GLN A 75 15.42 -13.61 -12.20
CA GLN A 75 16.62 -12.77 -12.09
C GLN A 75 16.29 -11.44 -11.40
N LEU A 76 15.16 -10.82 -11.72
CA LEU A 76 14.71 -9.61 -11.04
C LEU A 76 14.36 -9.90 -9.57
N TRP A 77 13.68 -11.02 -9.32
CA TRP A 77 13.35 -11.47 -7.97
C TRP A 77 14.59 -11.67 -7.09
N PHE A 78 15.63 -12.33 -7.61
CA PHE A 78 16.89 -12.50 -6.87
C PHE A 78 17.55 -11.16 -6.51
N ARG A 79 17.44 -10.14 -7.37
CA ARG A 79 17.93 -8.79 -7.05
C ARG A 79 17.14 -8.12 -5.94
N VAL A 80 15.83 -8.33 -5.88
CA VAL A 80 14.99 -7.85 -4.77
C VAL A 80 15.42 -8.51 -3.47
N LEU A 81 15.61 -9.83 -3.48
CA LEU A 81 16.07 -10.58 -2.29
C LEU A 81 17.46 -10.15 -1.83
N GLU A 82 18.40 -9.99 -2.76
CA GLU A 82 19.76 -9.50 -2.46
C GLU A 82 19.69 -8.12 -1.77
N SER A 83 18.90 -7.18 -2.30
CA SER A 83 18.68 -5.87 -1.67
C SER A 83 18.08 -5.99 -0.26
N GLN A 84 17.10 -6.87 -0.06
CA GLN A 84 16.48 -7.10 1.24
C GLN A 84 17.46 -7.70 2.25
N MET A 85 18.33 -8.62 1.81
CA MET A 85 19.37 -9.20 2.66
C MET A 85 20.41 -8.16 3.07
N GLU A 86 20.76 -7.24 2.17
CA GLU A 86 21.76 -6.20 2.46
C GLU A 86 21.22 -5.04 3.29
N THR A 87 19.95 -4.65 3.08
CA THR A 87 19.41 -3.37 3.59
C THR A 87 18.11 -3.50 4.38
N GLY A 88 17.47 -4.67 4.40
CA GLY A 88 16.11 -4.85 4.92
C GLY A 88 15.01 -4.26 4.03
N THR A 89 15.35 -3.70 2.86
CA THR A 89 14.42 -3.04 1.92
C THR A 89 14.65 -3.54 0.49
N PRO A 90 13.67 -3.47 -0.43
CA PRO A 90 12.42 -2.70 -0.36
C PRO A 90 11.31 -3.36 0.45
N TYR A 91 10.36 -2.53 0.90
CA TYR A 91 9.06 -2.99 1.37
C TYR A 91 8.30 -3.70 0.25
N MET A 92 7.45 -4.66 0.63
CA MET A 92 6.73 -5.51 -0.32
C MET A 92 5.24 -5.25 -0.19
N LEU A 93 4.64 -4.72 -1.25
CA LEU A 93 3.21 -4.45 -1.29
C LEU A 93 2.59 -5.04 -2.55
N TYR A 94 1.49 -5.76 -2.40
CA TYR A 94 0.81 -6.44 -3.50
C TYR A 94 -0.31 -5.54 -4.04
N LYS A 95 -0.05 -4.90 -5.18
CA LYS A 95 -0.90 -3.91 -5.84
C LYS A 95 -2.33 -4.40 -6.00
N ASP A 96 -2.49 -5.60 -6.55
CA ASP A 96 -3.80 -6.11 -6.92
C ASP A 96 -4.62 -6.46 -5.69
N HIS A 97 -3.99 -7.04 -4.66
CA HIS A 97 -4.66 -7.27 -3.38
C HIS A 97 -5.04 -5.97 -2.66
N ALA A 98 -4.19 -4.95 -2.71
CA ALA A 98 -4.47 -3.66 -2.10
C ALA A 98 -5.64 -2.95 -2.79
N ASN A 99 -5.70 -2.98 -4.12
CA ASN A 99 -6.79 -2.41 -4.89
C ASN A 99 -8.10 -3.22 -4.76
N ARG A 100 -8.04 -4.54 -4.96
CA ARG A 100 -9.21 -5.45 -4.93
C ARG A 100 -9.99 -5.42 -3.63
N LYS A 101 -9.31 -5.16 -2.50
CA LYS A 101 -9.90 -5.18 -1.16
C LYS A 101 -10.10 -3.79 -0.56
N SER A 102 -9.83 -2.72 -1.32
CA SER A 102 -10.03 -1.37 -0.83
C SER A 102 -11.48 -0.93 -0.99
N ASN A 103 -12.05 -0.32 0.06
CA ASN A 103 -13.34 0.36 -0.02
C ASN A 103 -13.26 1.66 -0.86
N GLN A 104 -12.05 2.11 -1.23
CA GLN A 104 -11.81 3.26 -2.11
C GLN A 104 -11.58 2.87 -3.58
N GLN A 105 -11.75 1.59 -3.96
CA GLN A 105 -11.57 1.16 -5.35
C GLN A 105 -12.49 1.88 -6.36
N ASN A 106 -13.61 2.46 -5.87
CA ASN A 106 -14.54 3.26 -6.65
C ASN A 106 -13.95 4.62 -7.10
N LEU A 107 -12.84 5.06 -6.51
CA LEU A 107 -12.17 6.32 -6.86
C LEU A 107 -11.20 6.16 -8.03
N GLY A 108 -10.72 4.95 -8.27
CA GLY A 108 -9.71 4.61 -9.27
C GLY A 108 -8.64 3.70 -8.70
N THR A 109 -7.57 3.49 -9.46
CA THR A 109 -6.43 2.67 -9.04
C THR A 109 -5.63 3.39 -7.97
N ILE A 110 -5.34 2.68 -6.88
CA ILE A 110 -4.43 3.10 -5.83
C ILE A 110 -3.00 2.79 -6.28
N HIS A 111 -2.16 3.82 -6.27
CA HIS A 111 -0.82 3.77 -6.87
C HIS A 111 0.30 3.42 -5.89
N SER A 112 0.08 3.60 -4.58
CA SER A 112 1.09 3.36 -3.55
C SER A 112 0.47 3.16 -2.17
N SER A 113 1.33 2.91 -1.19
CA SER A 113 1.02 3.04 0.24
C SER A 113 1.74 4.28 0.82
N ASN A 114 1.77 4.39 2.15
CA ASN A 114 2.53 5.40 2.89
C ASN A 114 3.93 4.89 3.30
N LEU A 115 4.64 5.70 4.10
CA LEU A 115 5.98 5.39 4.62
C LEU A 115 6.04 4.07 5.40
N CYS A 116 5.01 3.76 6.19
CA CYS A 116 4.99 2.63 7.11
C CYS A 116 4.21 1.42 6.57
N THR A 117 3.75 1.48 5.31
CA THR A 117 3.13 0.39 4.53
C THR A 117 1.73 -0.07 4.96
N GLU A 118 1.13 0.56 5.97
CA GLU A 118 -0.19 0.18 6.52
C GLU A 118 -1.36 0.89 5.85
N ILE A 119 -1.12 2.04 5.21
CA ILE A 119 -2.19 2.86 4.63
C ILE A 119 -2.31 2.64 3.13
N ILE A 120 -3.52 2.30 2.69
CA ILE A 120 -3.87 2.07 1.29
C ILE A 120 -5.00 3.02 0.93
N GLU A 121 -4.62 4.21 0.47
CA GLU A 121 -5.55 5.30 0.13
C GLU A 121 -5.30 5.81 -1.28
N TYR A 122 -6.37 6.24 -1.95
CA TYR A 122 -6.32 6.80 -3.29
C TYR A 122 -5.56 8.14 -3.33
N THR A 123 -4.77 8.33 -4.38
CA THR A 123 -4.06 9.58 -4.67
C THR A 123 -4.20 9.95 -6.13
N SER A 124 -4.15 11.24 -6.43
CA SER A 124 -4.15 11.78 -7.78
C SER A 124 -3.36 13.09 -7.83
N ALA A 125 -3.25 13.71 -9.01
CA ALA A 125 -2.65 15.04 -9.13
C ALA A 125 -3.33 16.10 -8.24
N ASP A 126 -4.61 15.88 -7.93
CA ASP A 126 -5.46 16.79 -7.16
C ASP A 126 -5.70 16.35 -5.72
N GLU A 127 -5.23 15.16 -5.33
CA GLU A 127 -5.53 14.56 -4.02
C GLU A 127 -4.30 13.91 -3.41
N VAL A 128 -3.87 14.45 -2.26
CA VAL A 128 -2.83 13.87 -1.42
C VAL A 128 -3.50 13.19 -0.23
N ALA A 129 -3.40 11.87 -0.14
CA ALA A 129 -3.97 11.08 0.95
C ALA A 129 -3.40 11.47 2.32
N VAL A 130 -4.18 11.33 3.40
CA VAL A 130 -3.81 11.77 4.76
C VAL A 130 -4.15 10.71 5.79
N CYS A 131 -3.13 10.26 6.53
CA CYS A 131 -3.26 9.25 7.56
C CYS A 131 -3.66 9.87 8.91
N ASN A 132 -4.91 9.70 9.35
CA ASN A 132 -5.37 10.12 10.69
C ASN A 132 -5.30 8.92 11.65
N LEU A 133 -4.27 8.85 12.50
CA LEU A 133 -3.89 7.62 13.21
C LEU A 133 -4.11 7.66 14.74
N ALA A 134 -4.51 6.53 15.30
CA ALA A 134 -4.44 6.24 16.75
C ALA A 134 -4.15 4.76 16.99
N SER A 135 -3.70 4.40 18.19
CA SER A 135 -3.49 3.00 18.58
C SER A 135 -4.20 2.67 19.90
N ILE A 136 -4.79 1.47 19.96
CA ILE A 136 -5.42 0.94 21.18
C ILE A 136 -4.45 0.02 21.92
N ALA A 137 -4.25 0.25 23.21
CA ALA A 137 -3.44 -0.61 24.07
C ALA A 137 -4.20 -1.88 24.45
N LEU A 138 -3.95 -2.98 23.73
CA LEU A 138 -4.63 -4.26 23.94
C LEU A 138 -4.49 -4.82 25.37
N PRO A 139 -3.33 -4.69 26.07
CA PRO A 139 -3.21 -5.21 27.44
C PRO A 139 -4.19 -4.59 28.45
N ALA A 140 -4.77 -3.42 28.16
CA ALA A 140 -5.73 -2.78 29.05
C ALA A 140 -7.06 -3.54 29.20
N PHE A 141 -7.33 -4.48 28.28
CA PHE A 141 -8.55 -5.30 28.27
C PHE A 141 -8.27 -6.76 28.65
N ALA A 142 -7.02 -7.08 29.01
CA ALA A 142 -6.67 -8.40 29.51
C ALA A 142 -7.20 -8.59 30.94
N PRO A 143 -7.61 -9.81 31.31
CA PRO A 143 -8.10 -10.09 32.66
C PRO A 143 -7.00 -9.91 33.71
N THR A 144 -7.35 -9.36 34.87
CA THR A 144 -6.48 -9.37 36.05
C THR A 144 -6.64 -10.68 36.83
N GLY A 145 -6.14 -11.79 36.27
CA GLY A 145 -6.23 -13.13 36.85
C GLY A 145 -6.99 -14.10 35.95
N SER A 146 -7.81 -14.99 36.51
CA SER A 146 -8.65 -15.90 35.71
C SER A 146 -9.86 -15.14 35.15
N GLY A 147 -9.94 -15.01 33.83
CA GLY A 147 -11.08 -14.39 33.17
C GLY A 147 -10.95 -14.39 31.65
N ASP A 148 -12.03 -13.98 30.98
CA ASP A 148 -12.00 -13.72 29.54
C ASP A 148 -11.54 -12.30 29.26
N TYR A 149 -11.03 -12.08 28.05
CA TYR A 149 -10.64 -10.76 27.57
C TYR A 149 -11.85 -9.86 27.33
N ASP A 150 -11.77 -8.60 27.77
CA ASP A 150 -12.88 -7.66 27.71
C ASP A 150 -13.07 -7.06 26.30
N PHE A 151 -13.70 -7.85 25.44
CA PHE A 151 -14.06 -7.42 24.09
C PHE A 151 -15.11 -6.29 24.09
N GLN A 152 -15.94 -6.18 25.13
CA GLN A 152 -16.96 -5.14 25.22
C GLN A 152 -16.32 -3.77 25.54
N GLY A 153 -15.40 -3.72 26.51
CA GLY A 153 -14.60 -2.53 26.78
C GLY A 153 -13.75 -2.11 25.57
N LEU A 154 -13.16 -3.07 24.86
CA LEU A 154 -12.43 -2.80 23.62
C LEU A 154 -13.34 -2.14 22.57
N TYR A 155 -14.56 -2.64 22.37
CA TYR A 155 -15.54 -2.05 21.47
C TYR A 155 -15.89 -0.60 21.85
N GLU A 156 -16.13 -0.34 23.13
CA GLU A 156 -16.49 1.00 23.61
C GLU A 156 -15.38 2.03 23.40
N VAL A 157 -14.13 1.66 23.70
CA VAL A 157 -12.95 2.51 23.48
C VAL A 157 -12.71 2.73 21.98
N THR A 158 -12.84 1.69 21.18
CA THR A 158 -12.73 1.77 19.70
C THR A 158 -13.71 2.81 19.15
N ARG A 159 -14.98 2.76 19.58
CA ARG A 159 -16.02 3.71 19.14
C ARG A 159 -15.68 5.16 19.52
N VAL A 160 -15.08 5.39 20.69
CA VAL A 160 -14.61 6.72 21.10
C VAL A 160 -13.43 7.17 20.23
N ALA A 161 -12.44 6.32 20.00
CA ALA A 161 -11.27 6.63 19.17
C ALA A 161 -11.68 6.99 17.74
N THR A 162 -12.60 6.24 17.13
CA THR A 162 -13.17 6.54 15.82
C THR A 162 -13.79 7.95 15.75
N ARG A 163 -14.59 8.34 16.75
CA ARG A 163 -15.17 9.70 16.81
C ARG A 163 -14.11 10.78 16.98
N ASN A 164 -13.07 10.51 17.76
CA ASN A 164 -11.97 11.44 17.98
C ASN A 164 -11.19 11.67 16.68
N LEU A 165 -10.82 10.60 15.96
CA LEU A 165 -10.16 10.69 14.66
C LEU A 165 -11.01 11.42 13.62
N ASN A 166 -12.32 11.18 13.60
CA ASN A 166 -13.22 11.93 12.70
C ASN A 166 -13.22 13.44 13.01
N ARG A 167 -13.10 13.85 14.28
CA ARG A 167 -12.97 15.27 14.66
C ARG A 167 -11.60 15.85 14.32
N VAL A 168 -10.54 15.04 14.32
CA VAL A 168 -9.19 15.46 13.90
C VAL A 168 -9.23 15.92 12.45
N ILE A 169 -9.93 15.22 11.56
CA ILE A 169 -10.07 15.60 10.14
C ILE A 169 -10.55 17.05 10.00
N ASP A 170 -11.55 17.47 10.77
CA ASP A 170 -12.11 18.84 10.65
C ASP A 170 -11.21 19.91 11.29
N ARG A 171 -10.42 19.53 12.29
CA ARG A 171 -9.58 20.46 13.08
C ARG A 171 -8.14 20.53 12.62
N ASN A 172 -7.70 19.59 11.78
CA ASN A 172 -6.32 19.50 11.37
C ASN A 172 -5.88 20.74 10.56
N HIS A 173 -4.61 21.10 10.70
CA HIS A 173 -3.98 22.09 9.83
C HIS A 173 -3.30 21.36 8.67
N TYR A 174 -3.84 21.53 7.45
CA TYR A 174 -3.32 20.87 6.27
C TYR A 174 -2.22 21.70 5.61
N PRO A 175 -1.05 21.12 5.32
CA PRO A 175 0.07 21.85 4.74
C PRO A 175 -0.13 22.19 3.26
N VAL A 176 -0.98 21.44 2.56
CA VAL A 176 -1.32 21.62 1.14
C VAL A 176 -2.82 21.42 0.93
N GLU A 177 -3.39 22.06 -0.08
CA GLU A 177 -4.86 22.06 -0.29
C GLU A 177 -5.37 20.71 -0.77
N GLU A 178 -4.58 19.99 -1.56
CA GLU A 178 -4.87 18.65 -2.05
C GLU A 178 -5.06 17.65 -0.89
N ALA A 179 -4.35 17.87 0.22
CA ALA A 179 -4.47 17.07 1.44
C ALA A 179 -5.78 17.36 2.18
N ARG A 180 -6.15 18.64 2.29
CA ARG A 180 -7.45 19.05 2.83
C ARG A 180 -8.58 18.48 1.96
N ARG A 181 -8.46 18.57 0.64
CA ARG A 181 -9.45 18.07 -0.33
C ARG A 181 -9.67 16.57 -0.17
N SER A 182 -8.61 15.77 -0.20
CA SER A 182 -8.69 14.31 -0.05
C SER A 182 -9.34 13.91 1.28
N ASN A 183 -8.84 14.46 2.40
CA ASN A 183 -9.30 14.06 3.73
C ASN A 183 -10.76 14.51 3.99
N MET A 184 -11.20 15.65 3.47
CA MET A 184 -12.59 16.10 3.61
C MET A 184 -13.56 15.32 2.72
N ARG A 185 -13.11 14.83 1.56
CA ARG A 185 -13.93 14.07 0.61
C ARG A 185 -14.15 12.63 1.06
N HIS A 186 -13.10 11.96 1.52
CA HIS A 186 -13.12 10.50 1.78
C HIS A 186 -13.09 10.14 3.26
N ARG A 187 -12.66 11.08 4.11
CA ARG A 187 -12.57 10.96 5.58
C ARG A 187 -11.95 9.65 6.10
N PRO A 188 -10.81 9.18 5.56
CA PRO A 188 -10.18 7.97 6.03
C PRO A 188 -9.60 8.14 7.44
N ILE A 189 -9.61 7.06 8.22
CA ILE A 189 -8.97 6.99 9.55
C ILE A 189 -8.24 5.65 9.68
N GLY A 190 -7.10 5.65 10.37
CA GLY A 190 -6.32 4.46 10.68
C GLY A 190 -6.32 4.18 12.17
N LEU A 191 -7.05 3.16 12.60
CA LEU A 191 -7.05 2.73 14.00
C LEU A 191 -6.25 1.44 14.13
N GLY A 192 -5.05 1.56 14.71
CA GLY A 192 -4.15 0.46 14.97
C GLY A 192 -4.25 -0.06 16.40
N VAL A 193 -3.31 -0.95 16.74
CA VAL A 193 -3.21 -1.58 18.05
C VAL A 193 -1.76 -1.58 18.52
N GLN A 194 -1.56 -1.69 19.82
CA GLN A 194 -0.25 -1.87 20.44
C GLN A 194 -0.32 -2.87 21.60
N GLY A 195 0.82 -3.47 21.94
CA GLY A 195 0.93 -4.39 23.08
C GLY A 195 0.32 -5.78 22.86
N LEU A 196 0.16 -6.23 21.60
CA LEU A 196 -0.38 -7.56 21.30
C LEU A 196 0.37 -8.70 22.04
N PRO A 197 1.72 -8.76 22.08
CA PRO A 197 2.41 -9.80 22.84
C PRO A 197 2.07 -9.78 24.33
N GLY A 198 1.95 -8.58 24.92
CA GLY A 198 1.57 -8.43 26.32
C GLY A 198 0.14 -8.90 26.58
N ALA A 199 -0.80 -8.61 25.67
CA ALA A 199 -2.17 -9.10 25.77
C ALA A 199 -2.23 -10.63 25.68
N VAL A 200 -1.42 -11.25 24.81
CA VAL A 200 -1.34 -12.72 24.67
C VAL A 200 -0.71 -13.38 25.88
N LEU A 201 0.33 -12.78 26.49
CA LEU A 201 1.03 -13.34 27.66
C LEU A 201 0.24 -13.24 28.97
N LEU A 202 -0.82 -12.42 29.02
CA LEU A 202 -1.68 -12.28 30.19
C LEU A 202 -2.83 -13.30 30.22
N PHE A 203 -2.95 -14.16 29.20
CA PHE A 203 -3.74 -15.39 29.21
C PHE A 203 -2.89 -16.58 29.68
#